data_AF-A0AA91A0R4-F1
#
_entry.id   AF-A0AA91A0R4-F1
#
_cell.length_a   1.000
_cell.length_b   1.000
_cell.length_c   1.000
_cell.angle_alpha   90.00
_cell.angle_beta   90.00
_cell.angle_gamma   90.00
#
_symmetry.space_group_name_H-M   'P 1'
#
loop_
_entity.id
_entity.type
_entity.pdbx_description
1 polymer ?
#
loop_
_entity_poly.entity_id
_entity_poly.type
_entity_poly.pdbx_seq_one_letter_code
_entity_poly.pdbx_strand_id
1 'polypeptide(L)'
;MKRIDYILIGLLAISSLTACTEKKKSNIIIAPKPVAKVVNKATQKMSDYEQTREADWVGSHYKVVVKRSSDKELPVLQLDENTKYYDNRISVKVLRSDGSEFFSRTFTKKDFTSYIDKHTQDMGALLGIVYVKAEGDYLYFAASVGSPDVTSDEYVPLVLKISRMGSISISKDEKLDTNASAEDEEDEEDGV
;
A
#
# COMPACT_ATOMS: atom_id res chain seq x y z
N MET A 1 91.72 3.27 -0.16
CA MET A 1 92.38 3.50 -1.46
C MET A 1 92.82 2.16 -2.02
N LYS A 2 92.32 1.78 -3.21
CA LYS A 2 93.01 1.01 -4.24
C LYS A 2 92.04 0.84 -5.41
N ARG A 3 92.31 1.61 -6.46
CA ARG A 3 91.74 1.49 -7.80
C ARG A 3 92.38 0.27 -8.48
N ILE A 4 91.59 -0.54 -9.17
CA ILE A 4 92.09 -1.47 -10.18
C ILE A 4 91.19 -1.31 -11.40
N ASP A 5 91.84 -1.22 -12.54
CA ASP A 5 91.42 -0.52 -13.73
C ASP A 5 91.61 -1.51 -14.91
N TYR A 6 90.62 -1.53 -15.80
CA TYR A 6 90.61 -1.94 -17.22
C TYR A 6 90.74 -3.42 -17.68
N ILE A 7 89.98 -3.71 -18.76
CA ILE A 7 90.40 -4.26 -20.08
C ILE A 7 89.54 -5.42 -20.64
N LEU A 8 88.82 -5.06 -21.74
CA LEU A 8 88.61 -5.75 -23.04
C LEU A 8 87.78 -7.04 -23.25
N ILE A 9 86.94 -6.91 -24.29
CA ILE A 9 86.67 -7.81 -25.45
C ILE A 9 85.67 -8.97 -25.29
N GLY A 10 84.67 -8.97 -26.18
CA GLY A 10 84.05 -10.20 -26.68
C GLY A 10 82.68 -10.01 -27.32
N LEU A 11 82.64 -10.05 -28.66
CA LEU A 11 81.43 -10.08 -29.51
C LEU A 11 80.37 -11.11 -29.07
N LEU A 12 79.08 -10.83 -29.30
CA LEU A 12 78.28 -11.57 -30.28
C LEU A 12 76.92 -10.89 -30.53
N ALA A 13 76.66 -10.54 -31.78
CA ALA A 13 75.34 -10.19 -32.27
C ALA A 13 74.51 -11.48 -32.44
N ILE A 14 73.35 -11.56 -31.78
CA ILE A 14 72.27 -12.48 -32.15
C ILE A 14 70.97 -11.69 -32.13
N SER A 15 70.55 -11.28 -33.31
CA SER A 15 69.22 -10.76 -33.60
C SER A 15 68.22 -11.92 -33.58
N SER A 16 67.47 -12.04 -32.50
CA SER A 16 66.34 -12.96 -32.39
C SER A 16 65.06 -12.25 -32.82
N LEU A 17 64.65 -12.44 -34.07
CA LEU A 17 63.29 -12.18 -34.51
C LEU A 17 62.39 -13.26 -33.92
N THR A 18 61.65 -12.95 -32.85
CA THR A 18 60.50 -13.74 -32.44
C THR A 18 59.24 -12.93 -32.70
N ALA A 19 58.54 -13.35 -33.76
CA ALA A 19 57.26 -12.81 -34.16
C ALA A 19 56.28 -12.85 -32.99
N CYS A 20 55.75 -11.69 -32.63
CA CYS A 20 54.58 -11.57 -31.79
C CYS A 20 53.43 -12.31 -32.49
N THR A 21 53.04 -13.46 -31.95
CA THR A 21 51.76 -14.07 -32.27
C THR A 21 50.68 -13.24 -31.58
N GLU A 22 50.12 -12.27 -32.33
CA GLU A 22 48.90 -11.60 -31.94
C GLU A 22 47.79 -12.65 -31.81
N LYS A 23 47.45 -13.00 -30.57
CA LYS A 23 46.17 -13.64 -30.29
C LYS A 23 45.07 -12.66 -30.66
N LYS A 24 44.33 -12.96 -31.74
CA LYS A 24 43.09 -12.27 -32.10
C LYS A 24 42.17 -12.26 -30.88
N LYS A 25 42.00 -11.09 -30.26
CA LYS A 25 40.95 -10.86 -29.27
C LYS A 25 39.62 -10.97 -30.00
N SER A 26 38.82 -11.97 -29.65
CA SER A 26 37.45 -12.08 -30.13
C SER A 26 36.65 -10.90 -29.58
N ASN A 27 36.32 -9.94 -30.42
CA ASN A 27 35.33 -8.89 -30.13
C ASN A 27 33.92 -9.48 -30.18
N ILE A 28 33.59 -10.36 -29.23
CA ILE A 28 32.19 -10.62 -28.90
C ILE A 28 31.79 -9.54 -27.91
N ILE A 29 31.35 -8.39 -28.43
CA ILE A 29 30.73 -7.30 -27.66
C ILE A 29 29.25 -7.64 -27.51
N ILE A 30 28.96 -8.76 -26.86
CA ILE A 30 27.62 -9.01 -26.33
C ILE A 30 27.81 -8.95 -24.83
N ALA A 31 27.85 -7.72 -24.29
CA ALA A 31 27.56 -7.56 -22.88
C ALA A 31 26.14 -8.11 -22.68
N PRO A 32 25.93 -9.14 -21.84
CA PRO A 32 24.57 -9.56 -21.53
C PRO A 32 23.82 -8.31 -21.05
N LYS A 33 22.71 -7.98 -21.73
CA LYS A 33 21.82 -6.90 -21.33
C LYS A 33 21.60 -7.08 -19.82
N PRO A 34 21.92 -6.10 -18.96
CA PRO A 34 21.77 -6.27 -17.54
C PRO A 34 20.31 -6.66 -17.31
N VAL A 35 20.11 -7.92 -16.93
CA VAL A 35 18.79 -8.39 -16.51
C VAL A 35 18.47 -7.48 -15.35
N ALA A 36 17.45 -6.63 -15.52
CA ALA A 36 16.99 -5.77 -14.45
C ALA A 36 16.81 -6.68 -13.25
N LYS A 37 17.63 -6.50 -12.20
CA LYS A 37 17.42 -7.22 -10.95
C LYS A 37 16.02 -6.81 -10.54
N VAL A 38 15.07 -7.75 -10.64
CA VAL A 38 13.74 -7.57 -10.07
C VAL A 38 14.00 -7.37 -8.59
N VAL A 39 14.03 -6.11 -8.17
CA VAL A 39 14.09 -5.75 -6.76
C VAL A 39 12.70 -6.08 -6.26
N ASN A 40 12.51 -7.33 -5.84
CA ASN A 40 11.31 -7.74 -5.13
C ASN A 40 11.25 -6.87 -3.87
N LYS A 41 10.46 -5.79 -3.91
CA LYS A 41 10.21 -4.97 -2.73
C LYS A 41 9.58 -5.87 -1.68
N ALA A 42 10.02 -5.75 -0.43
CA ALA A 42 9.39 -6.46 0.67
C ALA A 42 7.90 -6.11 0.70
N THR A 43 7.05 -7.08 1.05
CA THR A 43 5.61 -6.82 1.23
C THR A 43 5.43 -5.68 2.21
N GLN A 44 4.76 -4.63 1.75
CA GLN A 44 4.54 -3.40 2.48
C GLN A 44 3.39 -3.56 3.47
N LYS A 45 3.33 -2.67 4.45
CA LYS A 45 2.23 -2.60 5.41
C LYS A 45 1.77 -1.16 5.57
N MET A 46 0.47 -0.99 5.80
CA MET A 46 -0.06 0.29 6.24
C MET A 46 0.32 0.53 7.70
N SER A 47 0.36 1.80 8.12
CA SER A 47 0.61 2.17 9.52
C SER A 47 -0.52 1.67 10.42
N ASP A 48 -0.16 1.22 11.61
CA ASP A 48 -1.15 0.91 12.65
C ASP A 48 -1.80 2.21 13.14
N TYR A 49 -3.05 2.14 13.60
CA TYR A 49 -3.67 3.26 14.33
C TYR A 49 -4.54 2.76 15.47
N GLU A 50 -4.72 3.62 16.46
CA GLU A 50 -5.69 3.46 17.53
C GLU A 50 -6.36 4.81 17.78
N GLN A 51 -7.69 4.82 17.82
CA GLN A 51 -8.48 6.00 18.16
C GLN A 51 -9.49 5.63 19.23
N THR A 52 -9.64 6.52 20.20
CA THR A 52 -10.71 6.48 21.20
C THR A 52 -11.59 7.72 21.03
N ARG A 53 -12.90 7.54 21.00
CA ARG A 53 -13.92 8.59 20.94
C ARG A 53 -14.97 8.32 21.99
N GLU A 54 -15.49 9.36 22.61
CA GLU A 54 -16.63 9.25 23.51
C GLU A 54 -17.94 9.44 22.73
N ALA A 55 -19.01 8.81 23.20
CA ALA A 55 -20.33 8.82 22.56
C ALA A 55 -21.44 8.77 23.62
N ASP A 56 -22.28 9.80 23.66
CA ASP A 56 -23.55 9.75 24.39
C ASP A 56 -24.61 9.14 23.49
N TRP A 57 -25.16 8.00 23.90
CA TRP A 57 -26.08 7.22 23.07
C TRP A 57 -27.08 6.50 23.95
N VAL A 58 -28.36 6.48 23.53
CA VAL A 58 -29.45 5.74 24.20
C VAL A 58 -29.54 5.95 25.73
N GLY A 59 -29.21 7.16 26.19
CA GLY A 59 -29.25 7.54 27.61
C GLY A 59 -28.05 7.05 28.44
N SER A 60 -26.94 6.67 27.81
CA SER A 60 -25.71 6.25 28.49
C SER A 60 -24.47 6.79 27.78
N HIS A 61 -23.36 6.82 28.51
CA HIS A 61 -22.07 7.23 27.98
C HIS A 61 -21.25 6.00 27.56
N TYR A 62 -20.63 6.08 26.40
CA TYR A 62 -19.84 5.01 25.82
C TYR A 62 -18.50 5.51 25.32
N LYS A 63 -17.52 4.59 25.34
CA LYS A 63 -16.21 4.78 24.74
C LYS A 63 -16.04 3.87 23.55
N VAL A 64 -15.86 4.47 22.38
CA VAL A 64 -15.63 3.78 21.11
C VAL A 64 -14.13 3.74 20.83
N VAL A 65 -13.57 2.54 20.80
CA VAL A 65 -12.16 2.28 20.50
C VAL A 65 -12.06 1.58 19.16
N VAL A 66 -11.31 2.16 18.23
CA VAL A 66 -11.03 1.54 16.93
C VAL A 66 -9.53 1.37 16.76
N LYS A 67 -9.09 0.16 16.37
CA LYS A 67 -7.68 -0.13 16.12
C LYS A 67 -7.50 -0.83 14.78
N ARG A 68 -6.61 -0.33 13.94
CA ARG A 68 -6.14 -1.00 12.72
C ARG A 68 -4.74 -1.55 12.92
N SER A 69 -4.53 -2.75 12.43
CA SER A 69 -3.20 -3.34 12.30
C SER A 69 -3.09 -4.12 11.00
N SER A 70 -1.90 -4.11 10.39
CA SER A 70 -1.61 -5.01 9.27
C SER A 70 -1.70 -6.45 9.72
N ASP A 71 -2.24 -7.34 8.88
CA ASP A 71 -2.31 -8.75 9.17
C ASP A 71 -1.62 -9.61 8.11
N LYS A 72 -0.68 -10.43 8.59
CA LYS A 72 0.15 -11.33 7.78
C LYS A 72 -0.53 -12.67 7.50
N GLU A 73 -1.63 -12.98 8.18
CA GLU A 73 -2.41 -14.21 7.96
C GLU A 73 -3.46 -14.05 6.84
N LEU A 74 -3.78 -12.81 6.44
CA LEU A 74 -4.64 -12.54 5.29
C LEU A 74 -3.89 -12.72 3.96
N PRO A 75 -4.60 -13.02 2.86
CA PRO A 75 -3.99 -13.05 1.53
C PRO A 75 -3.26 -11.73 1.21
N VAL A 76 -2.03 -11.84 0.72
CA VAL A 76 -1.23 -10.68 0.29
C VAL A 76 -1.87 -10.07 -0.95
N LEU A 77 -2.02 -8.75 -0.94
CA LEU A 77 -2.50 -7.96 -2.06
C LEU A 77 -1.33 -7.72 -3.02
N GLN A 78 -1.53 -8.02 -4.30
CA GLN A 78 -0.56 -7.75 -5.36
C GLN A 78 -1.13 -6.64 -6.25
N LEU A 79 -0.58 -5.43 -6.13
CA LEU A 79 -1.05 -4.26 -6.88
C LEU A 79 -0.48 -4.23 -8.30
N ASP A 80 0.79 -4.59 -8.45
CA ASP A 80 1.52 -4.72 -9.72
C ASP A 80 2.62 -5.79 -9.57
N GLU A 81 3.46 -6.05 -10.57
CA GLU A 81 4.51 -7.08 -10.52
C GLU A 81 5.49 -6.94 -9.33
N ASN A 82 5.72 -5.72 -8.86
CA ASN A 82 6.75 -5.37 -7.87
C ASN A 82 6.18 -4.88 -6.53
N THR A 83 4.88 -4.59 -6.46
CA THR A 83 4.24 -3.95 -5.32
C THR A 83 3.27 -4.90 -4.63
N LYS A 84 3.56 -5.22 -3.36
CA LYS A 84 2.72 -6.06 -2.51
C LYS A 84 2.38 -5.39 -1.20
N TYR A 85 1.19 -5.65 -0.67
CA TYR A 85 0.74 -5.17 0.64
C TYR A 85 0.12 -6.28 1.48
N TYR A 86 0.32 -6.22 2.79
CA TYR A 86 -0.55 -6.91 3.74
C TYR A 86 -1.88 -6.16 3.85
N ASP A 87 -2.99 -6.87 3.81
CA ASP A 87 -4.30 -6.33 4.18
C ASP A 87 -4.37 -6.11 5.70
N ASN A 88 -5.41 -5.44 6.18
CA ASN A 88 -5.56 -5.06 7.58
C ASN A 88 -6.71 -5.80 8.26
N ARG A 89 -6.62 -5.84 9.59
CA ARG A 89 -7.78 -6.03 10.45
C ARG A 89 -8.06 -4.75 11.21
N ILE A 90 -9.35 -4.45 11.39
CA ILE A 90 -9.78 -3.30 12.19
C ILE A 90 -10.72 -3.78 13.29
N SER A 91 -10.28 -3.66 14.54
CA SER A 91 -11.11 -3.95 15.70
C SER A 91 -11.93 -2.72 16.09
N VAL A 92 -13.22 -2.90 16.34
CA VAL A 92 -14.13 -1.89 16.89
C VAL A 92 -14.64 -2.42 18.22
N LYS A 93 -14.39 -1.67 19.29
CA LYS A 93 -14.91 -1.93 20.63
C LYS A 93 -15.76 -0.75 21.09
N VAL A 94 -16.88 -1.04 21.72
CA VAL A 94 -17.74 -0.05 22.36
C VAL A 94 -17.86 -0.46 23.83
N LEU A 95 -17.34 0.37 24.72
CA LEU A 95 -17.28 0.12 26.15
C LEU A 95 -18.32 0.99 26.86
N ARG A 96 -19.00 0.44 27.86
CA ARG A 96 -19.86 1.21 28.77
C ARG A 96 -18.99 1.98 29.78
N SER A 97 -19.58 2.92 30.51
CA SER A 97 -18.88 3.71 31.54
C SER A 97 -18.19 2.86 32.62
N ASP A 98 -18.74 1.67 32.93
CA ASP A 98 -18.15 0.72 33.89
C ASP A 98 -16.99 -0.11 33.31
N GLY A 99 -16.64 0.11 32.05
CA GLY A 99 -15.59 -0.63 31.33
C GLY A 99 -16.06 -1.94 30.69
N SER A 100 -17.31 -2.38 30.91
CA SER A 100 -17.84 -3.58 30.27
C SER A 100 -18.02 -3.40 28.76
N GLU A 101 -17.78 -4.46 27.99
CA GLU A 101 -17.96 -4.43 26.53
C GLU A 101 -19.46 -4.46 26.19
N PHE A 102 -19.95 -3.44 25.50
CA PHE A 102 -21.24 -3.49 24.81
C PHE A 102 -21.11 -4.22 23.48
N PHE A 103 -20.03 -3.94 22.75
CA PHE A 103 -19.76 -4.50 21.44
C PHE A 103 -18.25 -4.68 21.23
N SER A 104 -17.86 -5.76 20.56
CA SER A 104 -16.47 -6.06 20.21
C SER A 104 -16.46 -6.92 18.95
N ARG A 105 -15.96 -6.39 17.84
CA ARG A 105 -15.79 -7.14 16.59
C ARG A 105 -14.53 -6.69 15.86
N THR A 106 -13.86 -7.65 15.25
CA THR A 106 -12.78 -7.41 14.29
C THR A 106 -13.30 -7.58 12.87
N PHE A 107 -13.08 -6.57 12.05
CA PHE A 107 -13.44 -6.52 10.64
C PHE A 107 -12.21 -6.74 9.77
N THR A 108 -12.46 -7.32 8.61
CA THR A 108 -11.53 -7.53 7.49
C THR A 108 -12.20 -7.02 6.21
N LYS A 109 -11.47 -6.90 5.11
CA LYS A 109 -12.08 -6.60 3.80
C LYS A 109 -13.23 -7.56 3.44
N LYS A 110 -13.18 -8.83 3.87
CA LYS A 110 -14.22 -9.83 3.57
C LYS A 110 -15.60 -9.40 4.04
N ASP A 111 -15.70 -8.69 5.16
CA ASP A 111 -16.96 -8.19 5.72
C ASP A 111 -17.66 -7.15 4.82
N PHE A 112 -16.93 -6.58 3.86
CA PHE A 112 -17.42 -5.53 2.96
C PHE A 112 -17.57 -6.00 1.51
N THR A 113 -17.20 -7.24 1.18
CA THR A 113 -17.10 -7.75 -0.20
C THR A 113 -18.39 -7.59 -1.02
N SER A 114 -19.57 -7.70 -0.42
CA SER A 114 -20.85 -7.52 -1.11
C SER A 114 -21.15 -6.07 -1.52
N TYR A 115 -20.35 -5.11 -1.06
CA TYR A 115 -20.55 -3.67 -1.28
C TYR A 115 -19.46 -3.03 -2.14
N ILE A 116 -18.50 -3.82 -2.62
CA ILE A 116 -17.35 -3.35 -3.41
C ILE A 116 -17.25 -4.16 -4.71
N ASP A 117 -16.74 -3.54 -5.76
CA ASP A 117 -16.53 -4.21 -7.04
C ASP A 117 -15.40 -5.25 -6.99
N LYS A 118 -15.28 -6.05 -8.05
CA LYS A 118 -14.27 -7.10 -8.14
C LYS A 118 -12.83 -6.54 -8.09
N HIS A 119 -12.59 -5.37 -8.69
CA HIS A 119 -11.28 -4.74 -8.70
C HIS A 119 -10.80 -4.42 -7.28
N THR A 120 -11.67 -3.78 -6.50
CA THR A 120 -11.46 -3.44 -5.09
C THR A 120 -11.35 -4.70 -4.22
N GLN A 121 -12.12 -5.75 -4.53
CA GLN A 121 -12.00 -7.04 -3.83
C GLN A 121 -10.63 -7.69 -4.05
N ASP A 122 -10.10 -7.64 -5.26
CA ASP A 122 -8.86 -8.31 -5.63
C ASP A 122 -7.63 -7.53 -5.13
N MET A 123 -7.62 -6.20 -5.29
CA MET A 123 -6.42 -5.36 -5.06
C MET A 123 -6.54 -4.38 -3.89
N GLY A 124 -7.75 -4.11 -3.40
CA GLY A 124 -7.96 -3.20 -2.28
C GLY A 124 -7.62 -3.81 -0.92
N ALA A 125 -7.40 -2.96 0.07
CA ALA A 125 -7.27 -3.29 1.49
C ALA A 125 -8.40 -2.64 2.30
N LEU A 126 -8.71 -3.19 3.47
CA LEU A 126 -9.53 -2.47 4.45
C LEU A 126 -8.72 -1.27 4.98
N LEU A 127 -9.06 -0.07 4.55
CA LEU A 127 -8.29 1.14 4.85
C LEU A 127 -8.64 1.69 6.23
N GLY A 128 -9.92 1.85 6.56
CA GLY A 128 -10.29 2.50 7.81
C GLY A 128 -11.69 2.17 8.29
N ILE A 129 -11.90 2.29 9.59
CA ILE A 129 -13.22 2.44 10.22
C ILE A 129 -13.11 3.59 11.22
N VAL A 130 -13.97 4.60 11.11
CA VAL A 130 -13.91 5.80 11.93
C VAL A 130 -15.30 6.03 12.53
N TYR A 131 -15.37 6.25 13.84
CA TYR A 131 -16.62 6.63 14.48
C TYR A 131 -17.04 8.03 14.03
N VAL A 132 -18.30 8.15 13.59
CA VAL A 132 -18.86 9.41 13.07
C VAL A 132 -19.79 10.03 14.11
N LYS A 133 -20.85 9.31 14.51
CA LYS A 133 -21.87 9.83 15.42
C LYS A 133 -22.73 8.72 16.04
N ALA A 134 -23.46 9.08 17.09
CA ALA A 134 -24.56 8.31 17.63
C ALA A 134 -25.87 9.01 17.24
N GLU A 135 -26.82 8.28 16.68
CA GLU A 135 -28.11 8.84 16.27
C GLU A 135 -29.20 7.76 16.28
N GLY A 136 -30.32 8.05 16.95
CA GLY A 136 -31.38 7.07 17.17
C GLY A 136 -30.83 5.79 17.82
N ASP A 137 -31.20 4.65 17.25
CA ASP A 137 -30.79 3.32 17.74
C ASP A 137 -29.46 2.84 17.18
N TYR A 138 -28.61 3.72 16.62
CA TYR A 138 -27.38 3.33 15.95
C TYR A 138 -26.15 4.18 16.32
N LEU A 139 -25.01 3.51 16.38
CA LEU A 139 -23.69 4.12 16.24
C LEU A 139 -23.28 4.02 14.77
N TYR A 140 -22.90 5.16 14.19
CA TYR A 140 -22.49 5.30 12.80
C TYR A 140 -20.98 5.38 12.68
N PHE A 141 -20.45 4.66 11.69
CA PHE A 141 -19.06 4.64 11.33
C PHE A 141 -18.92 4.85 9.82
N ALA A 142 -17.90 5.60 9.42
CA ALA A 142 -17.40 5.63 8.06
C ALA A 142 -16.37 4.51 7.92
N ALA A 143 -16.51 3.69 6.88
CA ALA A 143 -15.56 2.66 6.53
C ALA A 143 -15.07 2.88 5.10
N SER A 144 -13.85 2.44 4.81
CA SER A 144 -13.29 2.55 3.46
C SER A 144 -12.49 1.31 3.09
N VAL A 145 -12.70 0.84 1.86
CA VAL A 145 -11.91 -0.22 1.23
C VAL A 145 -11.40 0.34 -0.09
N GLY A 146 -10.11 0.21 -0.36
CA GLY A 146 -9.48 0.86 -1.52
C GLY A 146 -8.01 0.53 -1.63
N SER A 147 -7.28 1.29 -2.43
CA SER A 147 -5.86 1.06 -2.63
C SER A 147 -5.07 1.23 -1.32
N PRO A 148 -4.22 0.25 -0.91
CA PRO A 148 -3.32 0.41 0.23
C PRO A 148 -2.11 1.32 -0.08
N ASP A 149 -1.94 1.75 -1.33
CA ASP A 149 -0.92 2.72 -1.71
C ASP A 149 -1.28 4.10 -1.16
N VAL A 150 -0.42 4.66 -0.31
CA VAL A 150 -0.62 5.97 0.32
C VAL A 150 -0.64 7.14 -0.66
N THR A 151 -0.18 6.92 -1.89
CA THR A 151 -0.23 7.91 -2.97
C THR A 151 -1.53 7.84 -3.79
N SER A 152 -2.34 6.80 -3.59
CA SER A 152 -3.64 6.64 -4.23
C SER A 152 -4.76 7.22 -3.37
N ASP A 153 -5.72 7.86 -4.04
CA ASP A 153 -6.97 8.35 -3.47
C ASP A 153 -8.18 7.45 -3.78
N GLU A 154 -7.93 6.27 -4.36
CA GLU A 154 -8.98 5.34 -4.76
C GLU A 154 -9.52 4.57 -3.56
N TYR A 155 -10.79 4.79 -3.22
CA TYR A 155 -11.51 3.98 -2.24
C TYR A 155 -13.02 4.02 -2.46
N VAL A 156 -13.68 2.96 -2.01
CA VAL A 156 -15.13 2.89 -1.89
C VAL A 156 -15.55 3.35 -0.49
N PRO A 157 -16.30 4.46 -0.36
CA PRO A 157 -16.84 4.90 0.92
C PRO A 157 -18.04 4.04 1.32
N LEU A 158 -18.05 3.59 2.57
CA LEU A 158 -19.05 2.70 3.13
C LEU A 158 -19.53 3.24 4.47
N VAL A 159 -20.80 3.00 4.78
CA VAL A 159 -21.38 3.26 6.10
C VAL A 159 -21.51 1.95 6.85
N LEU A 160 -20.92 1.88 8.03
CA LEU A 160 -21.10 0.78 8.97
C LEU A 160 -21.94 1.28 10.15
N LYS A 161 -23.02 0.56 10.49
CA LYS A 161 -23.87 0.88 11.64
C LYS A 161 -23.89 -0.27 12.64
N ILE A 162 -23.81 0.07 13.92
CA ILE A 162 -24.00 -0.86 15.03
C ILE A 162 -25.27 -0.45 15.77
N SER A 163 -26.27 -1.31 15.80
CA SER A 163 -27.53 -1.07 16.49
C SER A 163 -27.39 -1.18 18.01
N ARG A 164 -28.37 -0.65 18.76
CA ARG A 164 -28.51 -0.86 20.22
C ARG A 164 -28.58 -2.33 20.64
N MET A 165 -28.95 -3.22 19.72
CA MET A 165 -28.96 -4.68 19.93
C MET A 165 -27.66 -5.37 19.51
N GLY A 166 -26.64 -4.62 19.08
CA GLY A 166 -25.35 -5.16 18.63
C GLY A 166 -25.35 -5.71 17.19
N SER A 167 -26.50 -5.68 16.49
CA SER A 167 -26.57 -6.04 15.07
C SER A 167 -25.83 -5.02 14.20
N ILE A 168 -25.27 -5.51 13.08
CA ILE A 168 -24.44 -4.74 12.17
C ILE A 168 -25.14 -4.63 10.82
N SER A 169 -25.10 -3.44 10.24
CA SER A 169 -25.48 -3.20 8.84
C SER A 169 -24.40 -2.40 8.13
N ILE A 170 -24.21 -2.68 6.85
CA ILE A 170 -23.24 -2.00 5.98
C ILE A 170 -23.99 -1.55 4.73
N SER A 171 -23.65 -0.38 4.21
CA SER A 171 -24.14 0.12 2.93
C SER A 171 -23.05 0.95 2.24
N LYS A 172 -23.20 1.19 0.94
CA LYS A 172 -22.42 2.25 0.27
C LYS A 172 -22.79 3.62 0.84
N ASP A 173 -21.82 4.53 0.88
CA ASP A 173 -22.10 5.93 1.19
C ASP A 173 -22.39 6.67 -0.12
N GLU A 174 -23.68 6.89 -0.40
CA GLU A 174 -24.17 7.46 -1.67
C GLU A 174 -23.99 8.99 -1.77
N LYS A 175 -23.29 9.62 -0.82
CA LYS A 175 -23.09 11.09 -0.81
C LYS A 175 -22.03 11.61 -1.79
N LEU A 176 -21.46 10.76 -2.66
CA LEU A 176 -20.33 11.12 -3.52
C LEU A 176 -20.52 10.77 -5.01
N ASP A 177 -21.72 10.97 -5.55
CA ASP A 177 -21.93 11.09 -7.01
C ASP A 177 -22.17 12.57 -7.41
N THR A 178 -21.22 13.45 -7.07
CA THR A 178 -21.13 14.80 -7.67
C THR A 178 -19.73 14.99 -8.26
N ASN A 179 -19.46 14.26 -9.34
CA ASN A 179 -18.51 14.66 -10.38
C ASN A 179 -18.61 13.70 -11.57
N ALA A 180 -19.49 14.02 -12.52
CA ALA A 180 -19.20 14.10 -13.95
C ALA A 180 -20.50 14.29 -14.75
N SER A 181 -20.60 15.45 -15.40
CA SER A 181 -21.45 15.72 -16.58
C SER A 181 -22.96 15.89 -16.34
N ALA A 182 -23.32 17.05 -15.77
CA ALA A 182 -24.48 17.80 -16.25
C ALA A 182 -23.95 19.14 -16.75
N GLU A 183 -23.36 19.13 -17.96
CA GLU A 183 -23.35 20.33 -18.81
C GLU A 183 -24.75 20.42 -19.41
N ASP A 184 -25.71 20.88 -18.61
CA ASP A 184 -27.02 21.29 -19.11
C ASP A 184 -26.90 22.76 -19.54
N GLU A 185 -26.76 22.93 -20.86
CA GLU A 185 -27.23 24.04 -21.69
C GLU A 185 -27.57 25.35 -20.95
N GLU A 186 -26.61 26.28 -20.89
CA GLU A 186 -26.91 27.72 -20.71
C GLU A 186 -26.90 28.40 -22.08
N ASP A 187 -28.11 28.76 -22.50
CA ASP A 187 -28.55 29.63 -23.58
C ASP A 187 -27.51 30.60 -24.18
N GLU A 188 -27.19 30.42 -25.47
CA GLU A 188 -26.70 31.51 -26.32
C GLU A 188 -27.87 32.43 -26.67
N GLU A 189 -28.11 33.47 -25.85
CA GLU A 189 -28.83 34.67 -26.28
C GLU A 189 -28.03 35.92 -25.88
N ASP A 190 -27.11 36.35 -26.76
CA ASP A 190 -26.88 37.76 -27.07
C ASP A 190 -25.78 37.91 -28.14
N GLY A 191 -26.12 38.40 -29.33
CA GLY A 191 -25.10 38.75 -30.33
C GLY A 191 -25.57 39.04 -31.76
N VAL A 192 -26.10 40.26 -31.96
CA VAL A 192 -26.29 41.05 -33.21
C VAL A 192 -27.67 41.02 -33.86
#